data_AF-A0AAU2J8K9-F1
#
_entry.id   AF-A0AAU2J8K9-F1
#
_cell.length_a   1.000
_cell.length_b   1.000
_cell.length_c   1.000
_cell.angle_alpha   90.00
_cell.angle_beta   90.00
_cell.angle_gamma   90.00
#
_symmetry.space_group_name_H-M   'P 1'
#
loop_
_entity.id
_entity.type
_entity.pdbx_description
1 polymer ?
#
loop_
_entity_poly.entity_id
_entity_poly.type
_entity_poly.pdbx_seq_one_letter_code
_entity_poly.pdbx_strand_id
1 'polypeptide(L)'
;MLWSSVDPDARSSHPTHEELSTMSFRAPLTNHHADGTICPADHKHTSSGKPLHADCPGRVYTQAVCSCGGWEMKDRGKGYVNECRRRHLADHAEGPKVLHNLPRLDAF
;
A
#
# COMPACT_ATOMS: atom_id res chain seq x y z
N MET A 1 -6.50 -33.60 52.82
CA MET A 1 -5.82 -33.79 51.53
C MET A 1 -6.91 -34.22 50.56
N LEU A 2 -7.34 -33.46 49.56
CA LEU A 2 -6.55 -32.97 48.45
C LEU A 2 -7.27 -31.77 47.80
N TRP A 3 -6.49 -30.80 47.38
CA TRP A 3 -6.86 -29.54 46.76
C TRP A 3 -6.65 -29.69 45.25
N SER A 4 -7.52 -29.02 44.49
CA SER A 4 -7.32 -28.50 43.13
C SER A 4 -7.14 -29.47 41.96
N SER A 5 -7.95 -29.27 40.93
CA SER A 5 -7.47 -29.20 39.53
C SER A 5 -8.44 -28.34 38.74
N VAL A 6 -8.04 -27.08 38.58
CA VAL A 6 -8.57 -26.17 37.55
C VAL A 6 -7.91 -26.54 36.25
N ASP A 7 -8.70 -26.82 35.21
CA ASP A 7 -8.24 -27.12 33.86
C ASP A 7 -7.51 -25.89 33.26
N PRO A 8 -6.23 -26.01 32.83
CA PRO A 8 -5.47 -24.88 32.29
C PRO A 8 -5.50 -24.75 30.76
N ASP A 9 -6.42 -25.42 30.03
CA ASP A 9 -6.42 -25.38 28.56
C ASP A 9 -7.41 -24.35 27.97
N ALA A 10 -7.52 -23.18 28.60
CA ALA A 10 -8.01 -21.99 27.91
C ALA A 10 -6.86 -21.45 27.05
N ARG A 11 -6.62 -22.12 25.92
CA ARG A 11 -5.65 -21.71 24.90
C ARG A 11 -6.10 -20.38 24.31
N SER A 12 -5.73 -19.30 24.98
CA SER A 12 -5.84 -17.92 24.54
C SER A 12 -5.28 -17.84 23.12
N SER A 13 -6.16 -17.65 22.16
CA SER A 13 -5.79 -17.39 20.77
C SER A 13 -5.25 -15.96 20.69
N HIS A 14 -4.06 -15.76 21.26
CA HIS A 14 -3.25 -14.61 20.91
C HIS A 14 -2.85 -14.81 19.46
N PRO A 15 -3.16 -13.85 18.55
CA PRO A 15 -2.63 -13.91 17.19
C PRO A 15 -1.11 -14.00 17.28
N THR A 16 -0.53 -14.95 16.55
CA THR A 16 0.91 -15.14 16.53
C THR A 16 1.58 -13.86 16.02
N HIS A 17 2.81 -13.60 16.45
CA HIS A 17 3.64 -12.48 16.00
C HIS A 17 3.83 -12.43 14.46
N GLU A 18 3.42 -13.48 13.73
CA GLU A 18 3.38 -13.54 12.27
C GLU A 18 2.11 -12.90 11.66
N GLU A 19 1.07 -12.62 12.44
CA GLU A 19 -0.16 -11.91 12.00
C GLU A 19 -0.07 -10.39 12.14
N LEU A 20 0.93 -9.89 12.88
CA LEU A 20 1.45 -8.52 12.72
C LEU A 20 2.47 -8.50 11.59
N SER A 21 2.10 -9.11 10.46
CA SER A 21 2.76 -8.87 9.18
C SER A 21 2.82 -7.35 9.04
N THR A 22 4.02 -6.79 9.04
CA THR A 22 4.27 -5.39 8.72
C THR A 22 3.48 -5.09 7.46
N MET A 23 2.31 -4.44 7.60
CA MET A 23 1.41 -4.16 6.48
C MET A 23 2.13 -3.17 5.58
N SER A 24 2.94 -3.70 4.68
CA SER A 24 3.62 -2.93 3.66
C SER A 24 2.54 -2.34 2.79
N PHE A 25 2.31 -1.04 2.97
CA PHE A 25 1.34 -0.32 2.16
C PHE A 25 1.72 -0.44 0.69
N ARG A 26 0.75 -0.80 -0.14
CA ARG A 26 0.94 -0.95 -1.59
C ARG A 26 0.04 0.02 -2.30
N ALA A 27 0.57 0.61 -3.36
CA ALA A 27 -0.20 1.46 -4.26
C ALA A 27 0.08 1.04 -5.71
N PRO A 28 -0.56 -0.01 -6.23
CA PRO A 28 -0.34 -0.46 -7.60
C PRO A 28 -0.60 0.67 -8.61
N LEU A 29 0.23 0.77 -9.67
CA LEU A 29 -0.07 1.63 -10.81
C LEU A 29 -0.94 0.87 -11.80
N THR A 30 -2.13 1.40 -12.08
CA THR A 30 -3.02 0.89 -13.12
C THR A 30 -3.14 1.92 -14.23
N ASN A 31 -3.24 1.45 -15.48
CA ASN A 31 -3.51 2.28 -16.64
C ASN A 31 -4.96 2.06 -17.06
N HIS A 32 -5.63 3.11 -17.52
CA HIS A 32 -7.05 3.03 -17.85
C HIS A 32 -7.35 3.66 -19.21
N HIS A 33 -8.36 3.09 -19.87
CA HIS A 33 -8.95 3.60 -21.10
C HIS A 33 -9.95 4.72 -20.82
N ALA A 34 -10.52 5.30 -21.88
CA ALA A 34 -11.47 6.41 -21.79
C ALA A 34 -12.76 6.03 -21.05
N ASP A 35 -13.20 4.78 -21.23
CA ASP A 35 -14.37 4.19 -20.57
C ASP A 35 -14.11 3.77 -19.11
N GLY A 36 -12.88 4.00 -18.61
CA GLY A 36 -12.48 3.66 -17.24
C GLY A 36 -12.01 2.23 -17.06
N THR A 37 -12.12 1.37 -18.08
CA THR A 37 -11.65 -0.01 -18.01
C THR A 37 -10.13 -0.07 -17.82
N ILE A 38 -9.66 -1.09 -17.11
CA ILE A 38 -8.22 -1.28 -16.85
C ILE A 38 -7.56 -1.76 -18.14
N CYS A 39 -6.53 -1.03 -18.56
CA CYS A 39 -5.66 -1.45 -19.64
C CYS A 39 -4.71 -2.57 -19.13
N PRO A 40 -4.70 -3.75 -19.77
CA PRO A 40 -3.84 -4.87 -19.40
C PRO A 40 -2.37 -4.48 -19.26
N ALA A 41 -1.65 -5.11 -18.32
CA ALA A 41 -0.24 -4.80 -18.08
C ALA A 41 0.67 -5.15 -19.28
N ASP A 42 0.26 -6.13 -20.10
CA ASP A 42 0.97 -6.51 -21.32
C ASP A 42 0.83 -5.47 -22.44
N HIS A 43 -0.20 -4.62 -22.39
CA HIS A 43 -0.36 -3.52 -23.32
C HIS A 43 0.71 -2.45 -23.05
N LYS A 44 1.73 -2.44 -23.91
CA LYS A 44 2.75 -1.41 -23.91
C LYS A 44 2.22 -0.13 -24.56
N HIS A 45 2.66 1.00 -24.03
CA HIS A 45 2.30 2.33 -24.52
C HIS A 45 3.56 3.17 -24.69
N THR A 46 3.50 4.12 -25.61
CA THR A 46 4.46 5.22 -25.64
C THR A 46 4.30 6.13 -24.41
N SER A 47 5.24 7.06 -24.22
CA SER A 47 5.13 8.11 -23.19
C SER A 47 3.84 8.93 -23.30
N SER A 48 3.38 9.21 -24.54
CA SER A 48 2.12 9.91 -24.82
C SER A 48 0.86 9.08 -24.55
N GLY A 49 0.99 7.81 -24.17
CA GLY A 49 -0.15 6.92 -23.90
C GLY A 49 -0.73 6.23 -25.14
N LYS A 50 -0.12 6.45 -26.31
CA LYS A 50 -0.50 5.74 -27.53
C LYS A 50 -0.15 4.25 -27.40
N PRO A 51 -1.05 3.36 -27.81
CA PRO A 51 -0.84 1.92 -27.74
C PRO A 51 0.26 1.48 -28.71
N LEU A 52 0.98 0.40 -28.36
CA LEU A 52 1.87 -0.30 -29.29
C LEU A 52 1.20 -1.51 -29.97
N HIS A 53 -0.04 -1.83 -29.60
CA HIS A 53 -0.85 -2.92 -30.18
C HIS A 53 -2.14 -2.36 -30.78
N ALA A 54 -2.59 -2.90 -31.92
CA ALA A 54 -3.76 -2.38 -32.65
C ALA A 54 -5.06 -2.52 -31.86
N ASP A 55 -5.20 -3.60 -31.07
CA ASP A 55 -6.42 -3.90 -30.31
C ASP A 55 -6.53 -3.13 -28.97
N CYS A 56 -5.66 -2.16 -28.75
CA CYS A 56 -5.68 -1.33 -27.56
C CYS A 56 -6.10 0.10 -27.95
N PRO A 57 -7.17 0.68 -27.38
CA PRO A 57 -7.58 2.06 -27.70
C PRO A 57 -6.62 3.12 -27.12
N GLY A 58 -5.61 2.69 -26.35
CA GLY A 58 -4.64 3.56 -25.69
C GLY A 58 -5.06 3.97 -24.28
N ARG A 59 -4.07 4.44 -23.52
CA ARG A 59 -4.26 4.88 -22.14
C ARG A 59 -4.69 6.34 -22.11
N VAL A 60 -5.75 6.64 -21.37
CA VAL A 60 -6.19 8.01 -21.07
C VAL A 60 -5.62 8.51 -19.76
N TYR A 61 -5.56 7.67 -18.73
CA TYR A 61 -4.99 8.03 -17.44
C TYR A 61 -4.28 6.86 -16.75
N THR A 62 -3.45 7.20 -15.78
CA THR A 62 -2.86 6.29 -14.81
C THR A 62 -3.46 6.60 -13.44
N GLN A 63 -3.66 5.57 -12.64
CA GLN A 63 -4.16 5.67 -11.27
C GLN A 63 -3.24 4.91 -10.34
N ALA A 64 -3.13 5.37 -9.09
CA ALA A 64 -2.56 4.62 -8.00
C ALA A 64 -3.48 4.78 -6.78
N VAL A 65 -3.90 3.65 -6.20
CA VAL A 65 -4.74 3.61 -5.00
C VAL A 65 -3.95 2.89 -3.92
N CYS A 66 -3.76 3.53 -2.77
CA CYS A 66 -3.02 2.91 -1.68
C CYS A 66 -3.92 2.01 -0.84
N SER A 67 -3.37 0.87 -0.41
CA SER A 67 -4.01 -0.05 0.52
C SER A 67 -4.25 0.56 1.92
N CYS A 68 -3.76 1.78 2.20
CA CYS A 68 -4.12 2.52 3.40
C CYS A 68 -5.56 3.07 3.37
N GLY A 69 -6.23 3.06 2.21
CA GLY A 69 -7.61 3.52 2.04
C GLY A 69 -7.82 5.04 2.05
N GLY A 70 -6.82 5.83 2.46
CA GLY A 70 -6.91 7.29 2.54
C GLY A 70 -6.24 8.04 1.40
N TRP A 71 -5.71 7.35 0.40
CA TRP A 71 -4.92 7.98 -0.66
C TRP A 71 -5.18 7.38 -2.04
N GLU A 72 -5.44 8.28 -2.99
CA GLU A 72 -5.57 8.00 -4.42
C GLU A 72 -4.89 9.12 -5.21
N MET A 73 -4.24 8.75 -6.32
CA MET A 73 -3.74 9.69 -7.32
C MET A 73 -4.16 9.24 -8.72
N LYS A 74 -4.76 10.14 -9.49
CA LYS A 74 -5.18 9.91 -10.88
C LYS A 74 -4.74 11.07 -11.77
N ASP A 75 -4.03 10.77 -12.86
CA ASP A 75 -3.59 11.79 -13.83
C ASP A 75 -3.28 11.15 -15.21
N ARG A 76 -3.25 11.95 -16.28
CA ARG A 76 -2.87 11.50 -17.63
C ARG A 76 -1.40 11.07 -17.71
N GLY A 77 -0.53 11.73 -16.94
CA GLY A 77 0.91 11.52 -16.90
C GLY A 77 1.31 10.41 -15.93
N LYS A 78 1.66 9.22 -16.45
CA LYS A 78 2.17 8.09 -15.65
C LYS A 78 3.34 8.48 -14.74
N GLY A 79 4.26 9.32 -15.24
CA GLY A 79 5.43 9.77 -14.49
C GLY A 79 5.05 10.55 -13.23
N TYR A 80 4.09 11.46 -13.34
CA TYR A 80 3.61 12.27 -12.23
C TYR A 80 2.88 11.40 -11.18
N VAL A 81 1.99 10.50 -11.62
CA VAL A 81 1.32 9.54 -10.70
C VAL A 81 2.34 8.67 -9.97
N ASN A 82 3.35 8.16 -10.69
CA ASN A 82 4.40 7.34 -10.08
C ASN A 82 5.26 8.13 -9.08
N GLU A 83 5.54 9.40 -9.35
CA GLU A 83 6.25 10.29 -8.44
C GLU A 83 5.46 10.52 -7.14
N CYS A 84 4.19 10.94 -7.25
CA CYS A 84 3.30 11.12 -6.10
C CYS A 84 3.17 9.82 -5.30
N ARG A 85 3.01 8.68 -5.98
CA ARG A 85 2.97 7.37 -5.34
C ARG A 85 4.23 7.07 -4.55
N ARG A 86 5.42 7.27 -5.12
CA ARG A 86 6.68 6.97 -4.43
C ARG A 86 6.83 7.80 -3.16
N ARG A 87 6.49 9.10 -3.22
CA ARG A 87 6.48 9.98 -2.04
C ARG A 87 5.51 9.47 -0.97
N HIS A 88 4.28 9.15 -1.36
CA HIS A 88 3.30 8.59 -0.42
C HIS A 88 3.74 7.28 0.24
N LEU A 89 4.37 6.37 -0.51
CA LEU A 89 4.90 5.13 0.06
C LEU A 89 6.11 5.35 0.96
N ALA A 90 6.91 6.40 0.73
CA ALA A 90 7.98 6.79 1.64
C ALA A 90 7.44 7.31 2.98
N ASP A 91 6.34 8.08 2.96
CA ASP A 91 5.68 8.55 4.19
C ASP A 91 5.24 7.40 5.10
N HIS A 92 4.88 6.25 4.53
CA HIS A 92 4.58 5.03 5.31
C HIS A 92 5.80 4.39 5.95
N ALA A 93 6.97 4.51 5.32
CA ALA A 93 8.22 3.96 5.83
C ALA A 93 8.83 4.82 6.95
N GLU A 94 8.57 6.13 6.95
CA GLU A 94 9.06 7.06 7.97
C GLU A 94 8.34 6.95 9.33
N GLY A 95 7.24 6.17 9.41
CA GLY A 95 6.44 6.02 10.62
C GLY A 95 5.75 7.33 11.07
N PRO A 96 4.90 7.29 12.11
CA PRO A 96 4.33 8.52 12.66
C PRO A 96 5.47 9.42 13.18
N LYS A 97 5.59 10.63 12.62
CA LYS A 97 6.64 11.63 12.97
C LYS A 97 6.60 12.12 14.43
N VAL A 98 5.85 11.47 15.32
CA VAL A 98 5.52 11.92 16.67
C VAL A 98 6.38 11.26 17.77
N LEU A 99 7.22 10.27 17.48
CA LEU A 99 7.98 9.54 18.52
C LEU A 99 9.51 9.60 18.42
N HIS A 100 10.09 10.58 17.70
CA HIS A 100 11.55 10.77 17.67
C HIS A 100 12.10 11.80 18.67
N ASN A 101 11.24 12.43 19.48
CA ASN A 101 11.64 13.44 20.48
C ASN A 101 11.13 13.13 21.90
N LEU A 102 11.26 11.88 22.36
CA LEU A 102 11.22 11.64 23.81
C LEU A 102 12.65 11.77 24.34
N PRO A 103 13.00 12.86 25.06
CA PRO A 103 14.27 12.91 25.76
C PRO A 103 14.32 11.76 26.77
N ARG A 104 15.41 10.99 26.71
CA ARG A 104 15.75 9.94 27.68
C ARG A 104 15.85 10.56 29.07
N LEU A 105 14.78 10.56 29.83
CA LEU A 105 14.78 10.91 31.25
C LEU A 105 15.15 9.65 32.03
N ASP A 106 16.46 9.38 32.14
CA ASP A 106 17.01 8.46 33.14
C ASP A 106 18.46 8.86 33.44
N ALA A 107 18.68 9.61 34.52
CA ALA A 107 19.79 9.43 35.47
C ALA A 107 19.79 10.56 36.53
N PHE A 108 19.22 10.29 37.71
CA PHE A 108 19.70 10.84 38.99
C PHE A 108 20.05 9.65 39.88
#